data_AF-A0A8C8TXY8-F1
#
_entry.id   AF-A0A8C8TXY8-F1
#
_cell.length_a   1.000
_cell.length_b   1.000
_cell.length_c   1.000
_cell.angle_alpha   90.00
_cell.angle_beta   90.00
_cell.angle_gamma   90.00
#
_symmetry.space_group_name_H-M   'P 1'
#
loop_
_entity.id
_entity.type
_entity.pdbx_description
1 polymer ?
#
loop_
_entity_poly.entity_id
_entity_poly.type
_entity_poly.pdbx_seq_one_letter_code
_entity_poly.pdbx_strand_id
1 'polypeptide(L)'
;MSQAWWNTPLIPGLGKQHRQISEFMTSLVYTVSSRPARATLRPWIIQTRIANEKYLRTHKEVSLLISGFFREMFLKRPENILEFAAHYFTDPRLPNKIHMQLIKDKKGI
;
A
#
# COMPACT_ATOMS: atom_id res chain seq x y z
N MET A 1 -10.02 24.22 6.23
CA MET A 1 -8.66 24.00 5.67
C MET A 1 -8.44 22.49 5.66
N SER A 2 -8.35 21.89 4.46
CA SER A 2 -8.30 20.42 4.30
C SER A 2 -6.85 19.96 4.23
N GLN A 3 -6.34 19.30 5.28
CA GLN A 3 -5.02 18.67 5.26
C GLN A 3 -5.10 17.39 4.43
N ALA A 4 -4.25 17.29 3.41
CA ALA A 4 -4.15 16.11 2.56
C ALA A 4 -3.42 14.99 3.32
N TRP A 5 -4.09 13.84 3.46
CA TRP A 5 -3.72 12.72 4.33
C TRP A 5 -2.44 11.96 3.94
N TRP A 6 -1.79 12.33 2.83
CA TRP A 6 -0.48 11.79 2.46
C TRP A 6 0.67 12.36 3.30
N ASN A 7 0.41 13.40 4.09
CA ASN A 7 1.39 13.99 5.02
C ASN A 7 1.28 13.46 6.46
N THR A 8 0.31 12.60 6.75
CA THR A 8 0.20 11.95 8.06
C THR A 8 0.84 10.56 7.94
N PRO A 9 1.96 10.30 8.61
CA PRO A 9 2.57 8.99 8.54
C PRO A 9 1.58 7.96 9.10
N LEU A 10 1.43 6.84 8.40
CA LEU A 10 0.56 5.70 8.79
C LEU A 10 0.87 5.14 10.18
N ILE A 11 1.98 5.58 10.78
CA ILE A 11 2.41 5.33 12.15
C ILE A 11 2.93 6.66 12.72
N PRO A 12 2.50 7.11 13.91
CA PRO A 12 3.12 8.26 14.58
C PRO A 12 4.63 8.01 14.73
N GLY A 13 5.48 8.81 14.07
CA GLY A 13 6.95 8.70 14.11
C GLY A 13 7.65 8.41 12.77
N LEU A 14 6.92 8.12 11.69
CA LEU A 14 7.53 7.72 10.40
C LEU A 14 8.15 8.86 9.58
N GLY A 15 7.95 10.14 9.95
CA GLY A 15 8.42 11.30 9.19
C GLY A 15 9.96 11.45 9.08
N LYS A 16 10.73 10.88 10.01
CA LYS A 16 12.21 10.83 9.93
C LYS A 16 12.75 9.54 9.29
N GLN A 17 11.90 8.54 9.12
CA GLN A 17 12.25 7.18 8.69
C GLN A 17 12.23 6.98 7.17
N HIS A 18 11.72 7.93 6.38
CA HIS A 18 11.59 7.75 4.93
C HIS A 18 12.95 7.56 4.21
N ARG A 19 14.02 8.19 4.72
CA ARG A 19 15.41 7.92 4.28
C ARG A 19 15.86 6.51 4.72
N GLN A 20 15.48 6.10 5.92
CA GLN A 20 15.75 4.75 6.42
C GLN A 20 15.00 3.67 5.65
N ILE A 21 13.79 3.86 5.11
CA ILE A 21 13.09 2.79 4.37
C ILE A 21 13.81 2.46 3.06
N SER A 22 14.33 3.47 2.34
CA SER A 22 15.14 3.25 1.14
C SER A 22 16.46 2.57 1.49
N GLU A 23 17.20 3.10 2.47
CA GLU A 23 18.45 2.51 2.95
C GLU A 23 18.23 1.11 3.55
N PHE A 24 17.07 0.87 4.15
CA PHE A 24 16.64 -0.40 4.72
C PHE A 24 16.29 -1.40 3.64
N MET A 25 15.58 -1.03 2.58
CA MET A 25 15.31 -1.94 1.45
C MET A 25 16.60 -2.31 0.71
N THR A 26 17.51 -1.35 0.51
CA THR A 26 18.84 -1.60 -0.05
C THR A 26 19.69 -2.49 0.87
N SER A 27 19.62 -2.26 2.18
CA SER A 27 20.27 -3.11 3.20
C SER A 27 19.63 -4.49 3.29
N LEU A 28 18.31 -4.63 3.18
CA LEU A 28 17.59 -5.90 3.23
C LEU A 28 17.94 -6.77 2.03
N VAL A 29 18.06 -6.19 0.83
CA VAL A 29 18.53 -6.90 -0.38
C VAL A 29 19.98 -7.36 -0.23
N TYR A 30 20.87 -6.52 0.30
CA TYR A 30 22.27 -6.89 0.58
C TYR A 30 22.40 -7.95 1.70
N THR A 31 21.54 -7.88 2.72
CA THR A 31 21.62 -8.66 3.96
C THR A 31 20.91 -10.01 3.86
N VAL A 32 19.83 -10.12 3.08
CA VAL A 32 19.16 -11.42 2.76
C VAL A 32 20.12 -12.39 2.06
N SER A 33 21.17 -11.87 1.39
CA SER A 33 22.25 -12.67 0.79
C SER A 33 23.17 -13.35 1.82
N SER A 34 23.31 -12.79 3.03
CA SER A 34 24.22 -13.31 4.06
C SER A 34 23.52 -14.23 5.09
N ARG A 35 24.01 -15.48 5.22
CA ARG A 35 23.43 -16.55 6.06
C ARG A 35 23.21 -16.19 7.55
N PRO A 36 24.15 -15.55 8.29
CA PRO A 36 23.94 -15.24 9.71
C PRO A 36 22.95 -14.09 9.93
N ALA A 37 22.84 -13.15 8.98
CA ALA A 37 21.95 -12.00 9.10
C ALA A 37 20.46 -12.37 8.95
N ARG A 38 20.15 -13.50 8.31
CA ARG A 38 18.78 -14.02 8.22
C ARG A 38 18.19 -14.46 9.56
N ALA A 39 18.99 -14.85 10.56
CA ALA A 39 18.45 -15.29 11.85
C ALA A 39 17.95 -14.10 12.70
N THR A 40 18.73 -13.02 12.73
CA THR A 40 18.42 -11.80 13.50
C THR A 40 17.24 -11.02 12.89
N LEU A 41 17.04 -11.10 11.57
CA LEU A 41 15.98 -10.36 10.86
C LEU A 41 14.61 -11.05 10.90
N ARG A 42 14.53 -12.33 11.25
CA ARG A 42 13.27 -13.10 11.25
C ARG A 42 12.18 -12.48 12.13
N PRO A 43 12.43 -12.11 13.40
CA PRO A 43 11.40 -11.52 14.25
C PRO A 43 10.86 -10.20 13.68
N TRP A 44 11.75 -9.37 13.13
CA TRP A 44 11.38 -8.08 12.55
C TRP A 44 10.53 -8.25 11.26
N ILE A 45 10.89 -9.19 10.38
CA ILE A 45 10.10 -9.50 9.18
C ILE A 45 8.71 -10.00 9.57
N ILE A 46 8.62 -10.85 10.59
CA ILE A 46 7.34 -11.37 11.09
C ILE A 46 6.48 -10.24 11.66
N GLN A 47 7.05 -9.38 12.52
CA GLN A 47 6.32 -8.23 13.07
C GLN A 47 5.83 -7.27 11.98
N THR A 48 6.68 -6.99 10.97
CA THR A 48 6.32 -6.15 9.83
C THR A 48 5.19 -6.76 9.01
N ARG A 49 5.21 -8.07 8.77
CA ARG A 49 4.13 -8.79 8.09
C ARG A 49 2.82 -8.72 8.88
N ILE A 50 2.86 -8.94 10.20
CA ILE A 50 1.68 -8.85 11.08
C ILE A 50 1.11 -7.42 11.05
N ALA A 51 1.96 -6.40 11.14
CA ALA A 51 1.52 -5.01 11.10
C ALA A 51 0.88 -4.65 9.75
N ASN A 52 1.50 -5.07 8.64
CA ASN A 52 0.95 -4.88 7.30
C ASN A 52 -0.40 -5.60 7.13
N GLU A 53 -0.51 -6.84 7.60
CA GLU A 53 -1.75 -7.59 7.53
C GLU A 53 -2.86 -6.93 8.36
N LYS A 54 -2.55 -6.49 9.59
CA LYS A 54 -3.50 -5.75 10.42
C LYS A 54 -3.96 -4.47 9.71
N TYR A 55 -3.03 -3.74 9.10
CA TYR A 55 -3.34 -2.55 8.32
C TYR A 55 -4.29 -2.88 7.15
N LEU A 56 -3.98 -3.89 6.35
CA LEU A 56 -4.80 -4.29 5.21
C LEU A 56 -6.20 -4.78 5.63
N ARG A 57 -6.31 -5.48 6.76
CA ARG A 57 -7.60 -5.93 7.30
C ARG A 57 -8.49 -4.78 7.79
N THR A 58 -7.91 -3.72 8.36
CA THR A 58 -8.70 -2.60 8.89
C THR A 58 -9.03 -1.53 7.85
N HIS A 59 -8.26 -1.42 6.77
CA HIS A 59 -8.40 -0.38 5.74
C HIS A 59 -9.03 -0.94 4.47
N LYS A 60 -10.37 -1.05 4.46
CA LYS A 60 -11.15 -1.58 3.33
C LYS A 60 -10.92 -0.82 2.03
N GLU A 61 -10.57 0.46 2.08
CA GLU A 61 -10.21 1.29 0.92
C GLU A 61 -9.10 0.67 0.08
N VAL A 62 -8.13 0.00 0.71
CA VAL A 62 -7.01 -0.64 0.00
C VAL A 62 -7.52 -1.84 -0.80
N SER A 63 -8.45 -2.61 -0.22
CA SER A 63 -9.10 -3.73 -0.90
C SER A 63 -9.93 -3.24 -2.09
N LEU A 64 -10.73 -2.19 -1.91
CA LEU A 64 -11.54 -1.59 -2.98
C LEU A 64 -10.66 -1.02 -4.10
N LEU A 65 -9.55 -0.39 -3.75
CA LEU A 65 -8.58 0.16 -4.70
C LEU A 65 -7.97 -0.95 -5.57
N ILE A 66 -7.45 -2.00 -4.93
CA ILE A 66 -6.78 -3.11 -5.64
C ILE A 66 -7.78 -3.91 -6.48
N SER A 67 -8.93 -4.27 -5.90
CA SER A 67 -9.98 -5.02 -6.62
C SER A 67 -10.57 -4.21 -7.78
N GLY A 68 -10.77 -2.90 -7.59
CA GLY A 68 -11.21 -1.98 -8.63
C GLY A 68 -10.22 -1.89 -9.79
N PHE A 69 -8.92 -1.82 -9.49
CA PHE A 69 -7.87 -1.82 -10.50
C PHE A 69 -7.88 -3.12 -11.31
N PHE A 70 -7.84 -4.28 -10.66
CA PHE A 70 -7.86 -5.58 -11.34
C PHE A 70 -9.13 -5.77 -12.16
N ARG A 71 -10.29 -5.35 -11.65
CA ARG A 71 -11.54 -5.40 -12.40
C ARG A 71 -11.42 -4.62 -13.71
N GLU A 72 -10.92 -3.39 -13.69
CA GLU A 72 -10.76 -2.61 -14.92
C GLU A 72 -9.67 -3.16 -15.83
N MET A 73 -8.57 -3.67 -15.28
CA MET A 73 -7.50 -4.32 -16.05
C MET A 73 -8.03 -5.56 -16.80
N PHE A 74 -8.75 -6.45 -16.12
CA PHE A 74 -9.29 -7.67 -16.73
C PHE A 74 -10.38 -7.37 -17.78
N LEU A 75 -11.15 -6.30 -17.59
CA LEU A 75 -12.17 -5.86 -18.55
C LEU A 75 -11.54 -5.21 -19.79
N LYS A 76 -10.56 -4.33 -19.61
CA LYS A 76 -9.95 -3.56 -20.71
C LYS A 76 -8.83 -4.31 -21.42
N ARG A 77 -8.21 -5.31 -20.75
CA ARG A 77 -7.04 -6.08 -21.23
C ARG A 77 -5.99 -5.20 -21.92
N PRO A 78 -5.44 -4.20 -21.21
CA PRO A 78 -4.50 -3.26 -21.80
C PRO A 78 -3.22 -3.99 -22.25
N GLU A 79 -2.67 -3.57 -23.38
CA GLU A 79 -1.40 -4.08 -23.89
C GLU A 79 -0.22 -3.65 -23.01
N ASN A 80 -0.28 -2.42 -22.46
CA ASN A 80 0.69 -1.89 -21.51
C ASN A 80 0.06 -1.74 -20.11
N ILE A 81 0.36 -2.69 -19.23
CA ILE A 81 -0.17 -2.71 -17.85
C ILE A 81 0.39 -1.56 -17.01
N LEU A 82 1.65 -1.15 -17.22
CA LEU A 82 2.29 -0.11 -16.40
C LEU A 82 1.70 1.27 -16.70
N GLU A 83 1.51 1.59 -17.97
CA GLU A 83 0.85 2.82 -18.39
C GLU A 83 -0.61 2.86 -17.93
N PHE A 84 -1.32 1.73 -18.05
CA PHE A 84 -2.66 1.60 -17.51
C PHE A 84 -2.71 1.84 -15.99
N ALA A 85 -1.76 1.27 -15.24
CA ALA A 85 -1.65 1.50 -13.80
C ALA A 85 -1.36 2.96 -13.47
N ALA A 86 -0.45 3.61 -14.21
CA ALA A 86 -0.16 5.02 -14.03
C ALA A 86 -1.42 5.87 -14.21
N HIS A 87 -2.16 5.69 -15.31
CA HIS A 87 -3.41 6.40 -15.55
C HIS A 87 -4.47 6.12 -14.48
N TYR A 88 -4.62 4.86 -14.07
CA TYR A 88 -5.59 4.48 -13.05
C TYR A 88 -5.28 5.14 -11.70
N PHE A 89 -4.06 4.98 -11.19
CA PHE A 89 -3.69 5.45 -9.84
C PHE A 89 -3.46 6.96 -9.76
N THR A 90 -3.26 7.64 -10.89
CA THR A 90 -3.18 9.10 -10.96
C THR A 90 -4.52 9.80 -11.22
N ASP A 91 -5.62 9.06 -11.44
CA ASP A 91 -6.92 9.67 -11.67
C ASP A 91 -7.38 10.47 -10.43
N PRO A 92 -7.55 11.80 -10.53
CA PRO A 92 -7.96 12.64 -9.39
C PRO A 92 -9.36 12.31 -8.87
N ARG A 93 -10.18 11.58 -9.63
CA ARG A 93 -11.53 11.15 -9.23
C ARG A 93 -11.52 9.85 -8.44
N LEU A 94 -10.43 9.08 -8.50
CA LEU A 94 -10.32 7.77 -7.86
C LEU A 94 -10.56 7.83 -6.33
N PRO A 95 -9.99 8.78 -5.57
CA PRO A 95 -10.24 8.86 -4.12
C PRO A 95 -11.73 9.01 -3.79
N ASN A 96 -12.45 9.85 -4.54
CA ASN A 96 -13.88 10.05 -4.35
C ASN A 96 -14.69 8.80 -4.72
N LYS A 97 -14.29 8.09 -5.79
CA LYS A 97 -14.92 6.82 -6.20
C LYS A 97 -14.80 5.77 -5.08
N ILE A 98 -13.62 5.63 -4.48
CA ILE A 98 -13.38 4.70 -3.36
C ILE A 98 -14.15 5.13 -2.11
N HIS A 99 -14.16 6.43 -1.78
CA HIS A 99 -14.90 6.96 -0.64
C HIS A 99 -16.41 6.68 -0.75
N MET A 100 -16.98 6.90 -1.94
CA MET A 100 -18.39 6.60 -2.19
C MET A 100 -18.70 5.11 -2.05
N GLN A 101 -17.81 4.23 -2.52
CA GLN A 101 -17.96 2.78 -2.35
C GLN A 101 -17.91 2.37 -0.87
N LEU A 102 -16.98 2.95 -0.09
CA LEU A 102 -16.91 2.71 1.35
C LEU A 102 -18.21 3.10 2.09
N ILE A 103 -18.83 4.23 1.71
CA ILE A 103 -20.11 4.65 2.29
C ILE A 103 -21.21 3.65 1.96
N LYS A 104 -21.27 3.16 0.72
CA LYS A 104 -22.27 2.15 0.31
C LYS A 104 -22.09 0.84 1.08
N ASP A 105 -20.87 0.34 1.15
CA ASP A 105 -20.50 -0.86 1.91
C ASP A 105 -20.91 -0.77 3.39
N LYS A 106 -20.73 0.41 4.01
CA LYS A 106 -21.13 0.66 5.40
C LYS A 106 -22.65 0.73 5.59
N LYS A 107 -23.38 1.14 4.55
CA LYS A 107 -24.84 1.25 4.59
C LYS A 107 -25.54 -0.09 4.29
N GLY A 108 -24.81 -1.12 3.85
CA GLY A 108 -25.36 -2.45 3.56
C GLY A 108 -26.33 -2.47 2.38
N ILE A 109 -26.19 -1.53 1.43
CA ILE A 109 -27.03 -1.38 0.24
C ILE A 109 -26.28 -1.94 -0.97
#